data_AF-A0A397BED8-F1
#
_entry.id   AF-A0A397BED8-F1
#
_cell.length_a   1.000
_cell.length_b   1.000
_cell.length_c   1.000
_cell.angle_alpha   90.00
_cell.angle_beta   90.00
_cell.angle_gamma   90.00
#
_symmetry.space_group_name_H-M   'P 1'
#
loop_
_entity.id
_entity.type
_entity.pdbx_description
1 polymer ?
#
loop_
_entity_poly.entity_id
_entity_poly.type
_entity_poly.pdbx_seq_one_letter_code
_entity_poly.pdbx_strand_id
1 'polypeptide(L)'
;VLLPTPKKSHYTFNLRDFSRVIQGIMLIPASDDFNTTGLVKLWVHESLRVIGDRLIDDEGRAWFCEFQRKMVAKHFSANFDKVFVSLKRGRDNGGAITPQDMRNLFFGDYRYTYS
;
A
#
# COMPACT_ATOMS: atom_id res chain seq x y z
N VAL A 1 -23.14 -22.62 31.13
CA VAL A 1 -23.20 -22.76 29.66
C VAL A 1 -22.46 -21.57 29.06
N LEU A 2 -21.20 -21.78 28.68
CA LEU A 2 -20.46 -20.78 27.90
C LEU A 2 -20.91 -20.94 26.45
N LEU A 3 -21.60 -19.93 25.93
CA LEU A 3 -21.91 -19.89 24.50
C LEU A 3 -20.58 -19.76 23.74
N PRO A 4 -20.29 -20.65 22.77
CA PRO A 4 -19.22 -20.38 21.83
C PRO A 4 -19.70 -19.22 20.96
N THR A 5 -19.25 -18.02 21.27
CA THR A 5 -19.42 -16.89 20.34
C THR A 5 -18.31 -17.05 19.32
N PRO A 6 -18.59 -17.27 18.02
CA PRO A 6 -17.55 -17.24 16.99
C PRO A 6 -17.17 -15.78 16.74
N LYS A 7 -16.46 -15.16 17.69
CA LYS A 7 -15.86 -13.85 17.47
C LYS A 7 -14.61 -14.05 16.62
N LYS A 8 -14.79 -13.81 15.30
CA LYS A 8 -13.78 -13.61 14.24
C LYS A 8 -13.35 -14.88 13.49
N SER A 9 -14.19 -15.35 12.56
CA SER A 9 -13.82 -16.34 11.53
C SER A 9 -13.67 -15.77 10.12
N HIS A 10 -13.66 -14.44 9.94
CA HIS A 10 -13.74 -13.82 8.59
C HIS A 10 -12.50 -13.00 8.19
N TYR A 11 -11.34 -13.30 8.75
CA TYR A 11 -10.07 -12.91 8.12
C TYR A 11 -9.36 -14.18 7.65
N THR A 12 -10.00 -14.91 6.74
CA THR A 12 -9.33 -15.94 5.97
C THR A 12 -8.30 -15.25 5.10
N PHE A 13 -7.03 -15.36 5.50
CA PHE A 13 -5.90 -15.00 4.65
C PHE A 13 -6.01 -15.86 3.38
N ASN A 14 -6.57 -15.28 2.32
CA ASN A 14 -6.85 -16.00 1.09
C ASN A 14 -5.62 -15.88 0.19
N LEU A 15 -4.98 -17.00 -0.17
CA LEU A 15 -3.87 -17.01 -1.14
C LEU A 15 -4.24 -16.33 -2.47
N ARG A 16 -5.54 -16.27 -2.79
CA ARG A 16 -6.05 -15.52 -3.94
C ARG A 16 -5.76 -14.02 -3.85
N ASP A 17 -5.80 -13.43 -2.67
CA ASP A 17 -5.51 -12.01 -2.48
C ASP A 17 -4.03 -11.73 -2.73
N PHE A 18 -3.15 -12.57 -2.20
CA PHE A 18 -1.72 -12.53 -2.53
C PHE A 18 -1.49 -12.68 -4.03
N SER A 19 -2.13 -13.66 -4.68
CA SER A 19 -2.01 -13.88 -6.12
C SER A 19 -2.44 -12.64 -6.92
N ARG A 20 -3.51 -11.94 -6.53
CA ARG A 20 -3.95 -10.70 -7.20
C ARG A 20 -2.94 -9.56 -7.06
N VAL A 21 -2.31 -9.41 -5.90
CA VAL A 21 -1.25 -8.40 -5.70
C VAL A 21 -0.07 -8.70 -6.64
N ILE A 22 0.39 -9.95 -6.68
CA ILE A 22 1.51 -10.36 -7.55
C ILE A 22 1.14 -10.20 -9.02
N GLN A 23 -0.06 -10.61 -9.43
CA GLN A 23 -0.54 -10.43 -10.81
C GLN A 23 -0.53 -8.96 -11.22
N GLY A 24 -1.00 -8.05 -10.35
CA GLY A 24 -0.97 -6.61 -10.63
C GLY A 24 0.44 -6.07 -10.85
N ILE A 25 1.41 -6.52 -10.06
CA ILE A 25 2.82 -6.17 -10.23
C ILE A 25 3.38 -6.72 -11.56
N MET A 26 2.99 -7.94 -11.95
CA MET A 26 3.45 -8.57 -13.20
C MET A 26 2.85 -7.97 -14.47
N LEU A 27 1.83 -7.12 -14.39
CA LEU A 27 1.29 -6.41 -15.57
C LEU A 27 2.23 -5.32 -16.10
N ILE A 28 3.29 -5.01 -15.36
CA ILE A 28 4.27 -3.99 -15.73
C ILE A 28 5.29 -4.62 -16.69
N PRO A 29 5.47 -4.06 -17.90
CA PRO A 29 6.50 -4.54 -18.81
C PRO A 29 7.89 -4.33 -18.19
N ALA A 30 8.79 -5.27 -18.43
CA ALA A 30 10.19 -5.09 -18.08
C ALA A 30 10.71 -3.85 -18.83
N SER A 31 11.19 -2.86 -18.07
CA SER A 31 11.76 -1.63 -18.59
C SER A 31 13.02 -1.29 -17.80
N ASP A 32 14.02 -0.73 -18.47
CA ASP A 32 15.29 -0.36 -17.84
C ASP A 32 15.11 0.68 -16.70
N ASP A 33 14.01 1.44 -16.73
CA ASP A 33 13.66 2.43 -15.70
C ASP A 33 13.03 1.83 -14.42
N PHE A 34 12.82 0.51 -14.37
CA PHE A 34 12.19 -0.13 -13.22
C PHE A 34 13.17 -0.35 -12.07
N ASN A 35 13.13 0.56 -11.09
CA ASN A 35 13.99 0.54 -9.91
C ASN A 35 13.25 0.11 -8.63
N THR A 36 13.98 -0.04 -7.53
CA THR A 36 13.43 -0.42 -6.21
C THR A 36 12.30 0.49 -5.75
N THR A 37 12.39 1.81 -5.99
CA THR A 37 11.35 2.78 -5.64
C THR A 37 10.07 2.52 -6.44
N GLY A 38 10.20 2.22 -7.73
CA GLY A 38 9.08 1.82 -8.59
C GLY A 38 8.40 0.54 -8.07
N LEU A 39 9.19 -0.45 -7.65
CA LEU A 39 8.66 -1.69 -7.06
C LEU A 39 7.91 -1.43 -5.75
N VAL A 40 8.45 -0.58 -4.86
CA VAL A 40 7.78 -0.20 -3.61
C VAL A 40 6.42 0.47 -3.91
N LYS A 41 6.40 1.43 -4.83
CA LYS A 41 5.16 2.14 -5.21
C LYS A 41 4.10 1.18 -5.76
N LEU A 42 4.49 0.25 -6.64
CA LEU A 42 3.58 -0.77 -7.17
C LEU A 42 3.08 -1.72 -6.09
N TRP A 43 3.96 -2.22 -5.22
CA TRP A 43 3.56 -3.13 -4.17
C TRP A 43 2.55 -2.47 -3.21
N VAL A 44 2.78 -1.21 -2.83
CA VAL A 44 1.86 -0.44 -2.00
C VAL A 44 0.53 -0.20 -2.72
N HIS A 45 0.57 0.18 -3.99
CA HIS A 45 -0.62 0.38 -4.82
C HIS A 45 -1.47 -0.89 -4.93
N GLU A 46 -0.87 -2.01 -5.33
CA GLU A 46 -1.60 -3.27 -5.49
C GLU A 46 -2.12 -3.80 -4.16
N SER A 47 -1.37 -3.60 -3.07
CA SER A 47 -1.85 -3.96 -1.73
C SER A 47 -3.04 -3.10 -1.29
N LEU A 48 -3.04 -1.79 -1.61
CA LEU A 48 -4.20 -0.92 -1.37
C LEU A 48 -5.41 -1.33 -2.20
N ARG A 49 -5.23 -1.61 -3.49
CA ARG A 49 -6.32 -2.06 -4.37
C ARG A 49 -6.94 -3.39 -3.92
N VAL A 50 -6.13 -4.36 -3.50
CA VAL A 50 -6.63 -5.70 -3.15
C VAL A 50 -7.14 -5.80 -1.71
N ILE A 51 -6.50 -5.09 -0.77
CA ILE A 51 -6.79 -5.19 0.66
C ILE A 51 -7.45 -3.91 1.16
N GLY A 52 -6.90 -2.74 0.82
CA GLY A 52 -7.40 -1.43 1.24
C GLY A 52 -8.84 -1.14 0.81
N ASP A 53 -9.26 -1.56 -0.39
CA ASP A 53 -10.64 -1.38 -0.88
C ASP A 53 -11.70 -2.09 -0.02
N ARG A 54 -11.30 -3.08 0.80
CA ARG A 54 -12.19 -3.78 1.75
C ARG A 54 -12.24 -3.12 3.13
N LEU A 55 -11.41 -2.11 3.39
CA LEU A 55 -11.37 -1.39 4.67
C LEU A 55 -12.40 -0.25 4.66
N ILE A 56 -13.42 -0.40 5.51
CA ILE A 56 -14.55 0.53 5.58
C ILE A 56 -14.31 1.62 6.62
N ASP A 57 -13.67 1.27 7.73
CA ASP A 57 -13.40 2.15 8.85
C ASP A 57 -12.04 2.86 8.75
N ASP A 58 -11.96 4.04 9.33
CA ASP A 58 -10.75 4.87 9.30
C ASP A 58 -9.62 4.31 10.19
N GLU A 59 -9.96 3.56 11.24
CA GLU A 59 -8.98 2.88 12.10
C GLU A 59 -8.23 1.79 11.32
N GLY A 60 -8.95 0.95 10.58
CA GLY A 60 -8.39 -0.08 9.72
C GLY A 60 -7.50 0.52 8.62
N ARG A 61 -7.93 1.63 8.01
CA ARG A 61 -7.13 2.36 7.01
C ARG A 61 -5.84 2.95 7.60
N ALA A 62 -5.92 3.53 8.80
CA ALA A 62 -4.75 4.05 9.51
C ALA A 62 -3.78 2.92 9.89
N TRP A 63 -4.29 1.81 10.42
CA TRP A 63 -3.51 0.62 10.72
C TRP A 63 -2.83 0.07 9.47
N PHE A 64 -3.55 -0.02 8.35
CA PHE A 64 -3.00 -0.56 7.11
C PHE A 64 -1.91 0.34 6.53
N CYS A 65 -2.10 1.67 6.55
CA CYS A 65 -1.07 2.62 6.14
C CYS A 65 0.19 2.49 6.99
N GLU A 66 0.05 2.34 8.31
CA GLU A 66 1.18 2.15 9.22
C GLU A 66 1.86 0.78 9.03
N PHE A 67 1.07 -0.26 8.75
CA PHE A 67 1.60 -1.57 8.40
C PHE A 67 2.46 -1.50 7.13
N GLN A 68 1.97 -0.83 6.08
CA GLN A 68 2.72 -0.61 4.85
C GLN A 68 4.01 0.16 5.10
N ARG A 69 3.95 1.24 5.90
CA ARG A 69 5.14 2.01 6.31
C ARG A 69 6.21 1.11 6.94
N LYS A 70 5.82 0.24 7.88
CA LYS A 70 6.72 -0.72 8.53
C LYS A 70 7.31 -1.74 7.57
N MET A 71 6.49 -2.29 6.66
CA MET A 71 6.96 -3.28 5.68
C MET A 71 7.92 -2.67 4.67
N VAL A 72 7.65 -1.45 4.19
CA VAL A 72 8.55 -0.71 3.30
C VAL A 72 9.90 -0.47 3.96
N ALA A 73 9.91 0.00 5.21
CA ALA A 73 11.14 0.22 5.95
C ALA A 73 11.92 -1.09 6.19
N LYS A 74 11.22 -2.18 6.53
CA LYS A 74 11.85 -3.46 6.88
C LYS A 74 12.42 -4.21 5.67
N HIS A 75 11.69 -4.26 4.56
CA HIS A 75 12.02 -5.14 3.43
C HIS A 75 12.68 -4.42 2.26
N PHE A 76 12.48 -3.11 2.14
CA PHE A 76 13.04 -2.32 1.04
C PHE A 76 14.05 -1.28 1.50
N SER A 77 14.30 -1.18 2.82
CA SER A 77 15.17 -0.17 3.44
C SER A 77 14.85 1.26 2.97
N ALA A 78 13.58 1.51 2.63
CA ALA A 78 13.11 2.76 2.07
C ALA A 78 12.28 3.53 3.10
N ASN A 79 12.33 4.86 3.03
CA ASN A 79 11.48 5.72 3.86
C ASN A 79 10.14 5.95 3.16
N PHE A 80 9.07 5.39 3.72
CA PHE A 80 7.72 5.47 3.16
C PHE A 80 7.30 6.92 2.87
N ASP A 81 7.51 7.83 3.82
CA ASP A 81 7.07 9.21 3.69
C ASP A 81 7.82 9.97 2.60
N LYS A 82 9.11 9.66 2.38
CA LYS A 82 9.89 10.18 1.25
C LYS A 82 9.43 9.60 -0.09
N VAL A 83 9.11 8.30 -0.15
CA VAL A 83 8.68 7.63 -1.39
C VAL A 83 7.35 8.20 -1.90
N PHE A 84 6.45 8.55 -0.98
CA PHE A 84 5.09 9.01 -1.29
C PHE A 84 4.88 10.50 -1.06
N VAL A 85 5.94 11.29 -0.90
CA VAL A 85 5.85 12.75 -0.67
C VAL A 85 5.05 13.48 -1.75
N SER A 86 5.13 13.01 -3.00
CA SER A 86 4.40 13.57 -4.14
C SER A 86 2.88 13.47 -4.00
N LEU A 87 2.36 12.57 -3.16
CA LEU A 87 0.92 12.37 -2.97
C LEU A 87 0.25 13.50 -2.17
N LYS A 88 1.04 14.36 -1.52
CA LYS A 88 0.51 15.45 -0.68
C LYS A 88 -0.17 16.58 -1.45
N ARG A 89 -0.04 16.67 -2.78
CA ARG A 89 -0.72 17.65 -3.67
C ARG A 89 -0.71 19.10 -3.12
N GLY A 90 0.41 19.55 -2.55
CA GLY A 90 0.56 20.90 -2.02
C GLY A 90 0.15 21.11 -0.55
N ARG A 91 -0.26 20.06 0.18
CA ARG A 91 -0.25 20.08 1.66
C ARG A 91 1.17 19.97 2.19
N ASP A 92 1.40 20.51 3.38
CA ASP A 92 2.70 20.58 4.07
C ASP A 92 3.61 19.36 3.80
N ASN A 93 4.71 19.62 3.09
CA ASN A 93 5.69 18.61 2.71
C ASN A 93 6.44 18.02 3.93
N GLY A 94 6.37 18.66 5.11
CA GLY A 94 7.01 18.20 6.34
C GLY A 94 6.28 17.11 7.13
N GLY A 95 4.96 16.95 6.96
CA GLY A 95 4.16 15.97 7.72
C GLY A 95 4.39 14.49 7.35
N ALA A 96 3.88 13.56 8.15
CA ALA A 96 3.82 12.14 7.75
C ALA A 96 2.74 11.91 6.68
N ILE A 97 2.91 10.91 5.83
CA ILE A 97 1.90 10.49 4.86
C ILE A 97 0.70 9.89 5.57
N THR A 98 -0.47 10.45 5.30
CA THR A 98 -1.73 10.02 5.90
C THR A 98 -2.49 9.05 4.97
N PRO A 99 -3.43 8.25 5.50
CA PRO A 99 -4.31 7.42 4.67
C PRO A 99 -5.10 8.23 3.62
N GLN A 100 -5.36 9.51 3.89
CA GLN A 100 -6.03 10.41 2.95
C GLN A 100 -5.14 10.76 1.76
N ASP A 101 -3.83 10.91 1.98
CA ASP A 101 -2.87 11.20 0.91
C ASP A 101 -2.67 9.97 0.02
N MET A 102 -2.70 8.77 0.61
CA MET A 102 -2.63 7.50 -0.12
C MET A 102 -3.77 7.30 -1.14
N ARG A 103 -4.90 8.00 -1.00
CA ARG A 103 -5.99 7.99 -2.00
C ARG A 103 -5.58 8.59 -3.34
N ASN A 104 -4.48 9.35 -3.36
CA ASN A 104 -3.95 9.94 -4.59
C ASN A 104 -2.97 9.01 -5.31
N LEU A 105 -2.68 7.82 -4.78
CA LEU A 105 -1.77 6.87 -5.40
C LEU A 105 -2.47 6.12 -6.54
N PHE A 106 -2.05 6.38 -7.78
CA PHE A 106 -2.56 5.70 -8.97
C PHE A 106 -1.53 4.74 -9.55
N PHE A 107 -2.02 3.78 -10.34
CA PHE A 107 -1.20 2.77 -10.99
C PHE A 107 -0.06 3.35 -11.85
N GLY A 108 -0.12 4.60 -12.31
CA GLY A 108 0.96 5.24 -13.10
C GLY A 108 2.10 5.86 -12.28
N ASP A 109 1.94 6.01 -10.97
CA ASP A 109 2.85 6.80 -10.13
C ASP A 109 4.21 6.14 -9.88
N TYR A 110 4.34 4.86 -10.23
CA TYR A 110 5.61 4.12 -10.14
C TYR A 110 6.66 4.59 -11.16
N ARG A 111 6.26 5.25 -12.26
CA ARG A 111 7.19 5.73 -13.30
C ARG A 111 7.75 7.12 -13.04
N TYR A 112 7.05 7.95 -12.28
CA TYR A 112 7.47 9.35 -12.07
C TYR A 112 8.46 9.43 -10.90
N THR A 113 9.74 9.58 -11.24
CA THR A 113 10.82 9.88 -10.27
C THR A 113 11.63 11.15 -10.62
N TYR A 114 11.22 11.94 -11.62
CA TYR A 114 11.94 13.16 -12.00
C TYR A 114 11.01 14.35 -12.23
N SER A 115 11.07 15.29 -11.29
CA SER A 115 11.26 16.73 -11.51
C SER A 115 11.86 17.30 -10.23
#